data_AF-A0A9Q1CRK7-F1
#
_entry.id   AF-A0A9Q1CRK7-F1
#
_cell.length_a   1.000
_cell.length_b   1.000
_cell.length_c   1.000
_cell.angle_alpha   90.00
_cell.angle_beta   90.00
_cell.angle_gamma   90.00
#
_symmetry.space_group_name_H-M   'P 1'
#
loop_
_entity.id
_entity.type
_entity.pdbx_description
1 polymer ?
#
loop_
_entity_poly.entity_id
_entity_poly.type
_entity_poly.pdbx_seq_one_letter_code
_entity_poly.pdbx_strand_id
1 'polypeptide(L)'
;MVWLWFTRITYFELLTYLLITDFGDRHISLLGKVTVINRFIYPLLWYSGTVLAAPEVSWCDSRGLCLVFLWSGKTELVRRGVVYQDLRRGGLGLVHFPSKLRFLLTKCVYSAFSNGEPHSWRPTGAYSQMRDTLRIMSTVGDVSQSSARDLYRAVFDKLVGQIQSSNYASGLDVWRVVHSRSLDYRRRDLLWRIAHDAIVTNLKRLRWRLGDSVCPRIRCTKWESVPHVFWQCDYVALFWEWFRVLTDRLTFCNTWAVSQDYACMVSHLRHAMQVFRAYLPLFRPP
;
A
#
# COMPACT_ATOMS: atom_id res chain seq x y z
N MET A 1 -21.29 9.25 25.63
CA MET A 1 -20.54 8.36 24.71
C MET A 1 -19.84 9.11 23.59
N VAL A 2 -20.55 9.94 22.83
CA VAL A 2 -19.98 10.73 21.71
C VAL A 2 -18.81 11.63 22.15
N TRP A 3 -18.90 12.26 23.33
CA TRP A 3 -17.84 13.09 23.91
C TRP A 3 -16.51 12.34 24.18
N LEU A 4 -16.57 11.05 24.53
CA LEU A 4 -15.36 10.23 24.75
C LEU A 4 -14.66 9.90 23.43
N TRP A 5 -15.43 9.77 22.34
CA TRP A 5 -14.86 9.64 21.01
C TRP A 5 -14.19 10.93 20.59
N PHE A 6 -14.85 12.07 20.79
CA PHE A 6 -14.27 13.38 20.45
C PHE A 6 -12.93 13.62 21.15
N THR A 7 -12.82 13.38 22.46
CA THR A 7 -11.54 13.54 23.16
C THR A 7 -10.47 12.59 22.66
N ARG A 8 -10.80 11.33 22.37
CA ARG A 8 -9.81 10.36 21.84
C ARG A 8 -9.41 10.66 20.40
N ILE A 9 -10.30 11.23 19.61
CA ILE A 9 -10.01 11.65 18.24
C ILE A 9 -9.16 12.90 18.22
N THR A 10 -9.41 13.89 19.09
CA THR A 10 -8.52 15.06 19.16
C THR A 10 -7.10 14.64 19.55
N TYR A 11 -6.93 13.69 20.49
CA TYR A 11 -5.60 13.10 20.75
C TYR A 11 -5.01 12.39 19.53
N PHE A 12 -5.82 11.64 18.79
CA PHE A 12 -5.38 10.99 17.56
C PHE A 12 -4.94 12.00 16.50
N GLU A 13 -5.71 13.06 16.29
CA GLU A 13 -5.44 14.11 15.30
C GLU A 13 -4.18 14.88 15.67
N LEU A 14 -4.03 15.27 16.95
CA LEU A 14 -2.84 15.92 17.47
C LEU A 14 -1.60 15.05 17.30
N LEU A 15 -1.68 13.75 17.63
CA LEU A 15 -0.55 12.85 17.44
C LEU A 15 -0.27 12.62 15.95
N THR A 16 -1.30 12.49 15.11
CA THR A 16 -1.11 12.35 13.66
C THR A 16 -0.42 13.60 13.11
N TYR A 17 -0.79 14.78 13.57
CA TYR A 17 -0.15 16.05 13.21
C TYR A 17 1.30 16.12 13.68
N LEU A 18 1.58 15.76 14.94
CA LEU A 18 2.94 15.73 15.49
C LEU A 18 3.84 14.72 14.76
N LEU A 19 3.29 13.57 14.38
CA LEU A 19 4.00 12.60 13.55
C LEU A 19 4.22 13.13 12.13
N ILE A 20 3.28 13.88 11.56
CA ILE A 20 3.46 14.54 10.26
C ILE A 20 4.61 15.55 10.33
N THR A 21 4.73 16.34 11.40
CA THR A 21 5.82 17.31 11.55
C THR A 21 7.16 16.61 11.78
N ASP A 22 7.22 15.65 12.71
CA ASP A 22 8.50 15.00 13.10
C ASP A 22 9.06 14.08 12.02
N PHE A 23 8.17 13.39 11.30
CA PHE A 23 8.54 12.46 10.24
C PHE A 23 8.41 13.08 8.84
N GLY A 24 7.88 14.30 8.72
CA GLY A 24 7.76 15.03 7.46
C GLY A 24 9.11 15.35 6.83
N ASP A 25 10.10 15.69 7.67
CA ASP A 25 11.47 16.01 7.25
C ASP A 25 12.31 14.77 6.95
N ARG A 26 11.87 13.58 7.41
CA ARG A 26 12.62 12.34 7.23
C ARG A 26 12.18 11.67 5.92
N HIS A 27 13.15 11.30 5.07
CA HIS A 27 12.91 10.51 3.86
C HIS A 27 12.52 9.05 4.15
N ILE A 28 11.31 8.83 4.67
CA ILE A 28 10.77 7.51 5.01
C ILE A 28 10.08 6.89 3.78
N SER A 29 10.31 5.60 3.55
CA SER A 29 9.59 4.83 2.52
C SER A 29 8.07 4.81 2.74
N LEU A 30 7.30 4.57 1.68
CA LEU A 30 5.84 4.42 1.79
C LEU A 30 5.47 3.29 2.77
N LEU A 31 6.15 2.15 2.70
CA LEU A 31 5.94 1.03 3.64
C LEU A 31 6.29 1.38 5.09
N GLY A 32 7.34 2.19 5.29
CA GLY A 32 7.72 2.69 6.61
C GLY A 32 6.61 3.56 7.21
N LYS A 33 6.04 4.48 6.43
CA LYS A 33 4.91 5.31 6.86
C LYS A 33 3.67 4.48 7.19
N VAL A 34 3.35 3.48 6.38
CA VAL A 34 2.24 2.56 6.66
C VAL A 34 2.47 1.79 7.96
N THR A 35 3.71 1.37 8.21
CA THR A 35 4.09 0.73 9.47
C THR A 35 3.90 1.70 10.65
N VAL A 36 4.27 2.97 10.49
CA VAL A 36 4.07 4.00 11.52
C VAL A 36 2.58 4.17 11.82
N ILE A 37 1.75 4.32 10.79
CA ILE A 37 0.30 4.46 10.94
C ILE A 37 -0.29 3.24 11.65
N ASN A 38 0.00 2.03 11.15
CA ASN A 38 -0.57 0.79 11.68
C ASN A 38 -0.10 0.45 13.10
N ARG A 39 1.14 0.81 13.46
CA ARG A 39 1.79 0.39 14.72
C ARG A 39 1.74 1.44 15.82
N PHE A 40 1.68 2.72 15.49
CA PHE A 40 1.68 3.80 16.49
C PHE A 40 0.38 4.59 16.50
N ILE A 41 -0.18 4.93 15.34
CA ILE A 41 -1.34 5.84 15.27
C ILE A 41 -2.63 5.07 15.55
N TYR A 42 -2.88 4.00 14.80
CA TYR A 42 -4.12 3.24 14.87
C TYR A 42 -4.37 2.52 16.22
N PRO A 43 -3.38 1.95 16.93
CA PRO A 43 -3.62 1.28 18.21
C PRO A 43 -4.24 2.15 19.30
N LEU A 44 -4.07 3.47 19.23
CA LEU A 44 -4.67 4.42 20.17
C LEU A 44 -6.20 4.44 20.11
N LEU A 45 -6.77 4.06 18.97
CA LEU A 45 -8.21 4.02 18.76
C LEU A 45 -8.80 2.62 18.85
N TRP A 46 -7.97 1.57 18.87
CA TRP A 46 -8.46 0.18 18.95
C TRP A 46 -9.16 -0.13 20.26
N TYR A 47 -8.64 0.31 21.40
CA TYR A 47 -9.30 0.10 22.68
C TYR A 47 -10.70 0.75 22.69
N SER A 48 -10.78 2.02 22.31
CA SER A 48 -12.05 2.75 22.18
C SER A 48 -13.01 2.04 21.21
N GLY A 49 -12.51 1.53 20.08
CA GLY A 49 -13.27 0.77 19.10
C GLY A 49 -13.79 -0.60 19.57
N THR A 50 -13.24 -1.17 20.65
CA THR A 50 -13.78 -2.42 21.23
C THR A 50 -14.94 -2.20 22.18
N VAL A 51 -15.01 -1.00 22.79
CA VAL A 51 -16.00 -0.69 23.84
C VAL A 51 -17.11 0.22 23.31
N LEU A 52 -16.78 1.12 22.39
CA LEU A 52 -17.68 2.16 21.91
C LEU A 52 -17.92 2.05 20.41
N ALA A 53 -19.20 1.98 20.07
CA ALA A 53 -19.72 2.29 18.74
C ALA A 53 -19.20 3.66 18.30
N ALA A 54 -18.43 3.66 17.23
CA ALA A 54 -17.89 4.87 16.68
C ALA A 54 -19.00 5.54 15.82
N PRO A 55 -19.22 6.87 15.87
CA PRO A 55 -20.08 7.60 14.92
C PRO A 55 -19.36 7.95 13.61
N GLU A 56 -20.00 7.78 12.44
CA GLU A 56 -19.32 7.95 11.13
C GLU A 56 -18.65 9.31 10.92
N VAL A 57 -19.24 10.35 11.48
CA VAL A 57 -18.72 11.72 11.45
C VAL A 57 -17.34 11.82 12.09
N SER A 58 -17.07 10.99 13.09
CA SER A 58 -15.91 11.07 13.96
C SER A 58 -14.61 10.53 13.33
N TRP A 59 -14.66 9.91 12.14
CA TRP A 59 -13.45 9.45 11.43
C TRP A 59 -13.38 9.86 9.95
N CYS A 60 -14.21 10.81 9.53
CA CYS A 60 -14.07 11.37 8.19
C CYS A 60 -12.73 12.10 8.03
N ASP A 61 -12.35 12.90 9.02
CA ASP A 61 -11.16 13.74 8.96
C ASP A 61 -9.86 12.95 9.21
N SER A 62 -9.89 11.98 10.12
CA SER A 62 -8.76 11.10 10.44
C SER A 62 -8.29 10.25 9.24
N ARG A 63 -9.21 9.87 8.36
CA ARG A 63 -8.88 9.18 7.09
C ARG A 63 -8.06 10.07 6.16
N GLY A 64 -8.43 11.34 6.06
CA GLY A 64 -7.70 12.33 5.26
C GLY A 64 -6.29 12.55 5.78
N LEU A 65 -6.13 12.76 7.10
CA LEU A 65 -4.83 13.02 7.72
C LEU A 65 -3.82 11.88 7.53
N CYS A 66 -4.25 10.63 7.69
CA CYS A 66 -3.37 9.47 7.47
C CYS A 66 -2.89 9.38 6.01
N LEU A 67 -3.75 9.71 5.05
CA LEU A 67 -3.41 9.72 3.63
C LEU A 67 -2.50 10.90 3.26
N VAL A 68 -2.75 12.07 3.84
CA VAL A 68 -1.86 13.24 3.72
C VAL A 68 -0.46 12.90 4.23
N PHE A 69 -0.34 12.25 5.39
CA PHE A 69 0.94 11.77 5.90
C PHE A 69 1.60 10.76 4.95
N LEU A 70 0.84 9.76 4.49
CA LEU A 70 1.32 8.71 3.60
C LEU A 70 1.96 9.31 2.34
N TRP A 71 1.30 10.28 1.71
CA TRP A 71 1.75 10.93 0.48
C TRP A 71 2.63 12.17 0.69
N SER A 72 3.01 12.50 1.93
CA SER A 72 3.77 13.74 2.25
C SER A 72 3.07 15.00 1.71
N GLY A 73 1.74 15.07 1.85
CA GLY A 73 0.94 16.19 1.33
C GLY A 73 0.85 16.27 -0.20
N LYS A 74 1.42 15.31 -0.94
CA LYS A 74 1.30 15.23 -2.40
C LYS A 74 -0.01 14.55 -2.80
N THR A 75 -0.37 14.69 -4.07
CA THR A 75 -1.56 14.05 -4.64
C THR A 75 -1.51 12.52 -4.52
N GLU A 76 -2.66 11.91 -4.24
CA GLU A 76 -2.81 10.46 -4.16
C GLU A 76 -2.59 9.85 -5.56
N LEU A 77 -1.45 9.19 -5.77
CA LEU A 77 -1.08 8.65 -7.08
C LEU A 77 -1.75 7.30 -7.39
N VAL A 78 -2.27 6.63 -6.35
CA VAL A 78 -2.85 5.30 -6.41
C VAL A 78 -4.22 5.32 -5.74
N ARG A 79 -5.19 4.57 -6.30
CA ARG A 79 -6.54 4.46 -5.73
C ARG A 79 -6.47 3.97 -4.28
N ARG A 80 -7.24 4.61 -3.38
CA ARG A 80 -7.27 4.29 -1.93
C ARG A 80 -7.50 2.81 -1.64
N GLY A 81 -8.38 2.15 -2.38
CA GLY A 81 -8.66 0.73 -2.20
C GLY A 81 -7.45 -0.18 -2.40
N VAL A 82 -6.53 0.19 -3.29
CA VAL A 82 -5.27 -0.56 -3.51
C VAL A 82 -4.34 -0.41 -2.30
N VAL A 83 -4.29 0.78 -1.69
CA VAL A 83 -3.45 1.04 -0.51
C VAL A 83 -3.82 0.12 0.66
N TYR A 84 -5.10 -0.19 0.83
CA TYR A 84 -5.58 -1.04 1.91
C TYR A 84 -5.33 -2.54 1.69
N GLN A 85 -5.00 -2.96 0.47
CA GLN A 85 -4.77 -4.38 0.18
C GLN A 85 -3.46 -4.89 0.77
N ASP A 86 -3.38 -6.20 0.96
CA ASP A 86 -2.15 -6.87 1.37
C ASP A 86 -1.02 -6.68 0.35
N LEU A 87 0.23 -6.68 0.83
CA LEU A 87 1.43 -6.59 0.00
C LEU A 87 1.48 -7.69 -1.07
N ARG A 88 0.91 -8.88 -0.80
CA ARG A 88 0.84 -10.00 -1.76
C ARG A 88 -0.06 -9.69 -2.96
N ARG A 89 -1.07 -8.84 -2.76
CA ARG A 89 -2.01 -8.38 -3.79
C ARG A 89 -1.57 -7.04 -4.41
N GLY A 90 -0.42 -6.51 -3.99
CA GLY A 90 0.13 -5.24 -4.48
C GLY A 90 -0.23 -4.01 -3.68
N GLY A 91 -1.02 -4.15 -2.62
CA GLY A 91 -1.30 -3.03 -1.74
C GLY A 91 -0.14 -2.71 -0.80
N LEU A 92 -0.36 -1.70 0.04
CA LEU A 92 0.62 -1.29 1.05
C LEU A 92 0.35 -1.94 2.41
N GLY A 93 -0.79 -2.60 2.59
CA GLY A 93 -1.21 -3.21 3.86
C GLY A 93 -1.70 -2.18 4.88
N LEU A 94 -2.17 -1.02 4.43
CA LEU A 94 -2.76 -0.03 5.34
C LEU A 94 -4.07 -0.57 5.90
N VAL A 95 -4.27 -0.52 7.22
CA VAL A 95 -5.53 -0.99 7.80
C VAL A 95 -6.66 -0.04 7.40
N HIS A 96 -7.73 -0.57 6.80
CA HIS A 96 -8.92 0.22 6.55
C HIS A 96 -9.65 0.52 7.85
N PHE A 97 -9.45 1.73 8.34
CA PHE A 97 -9.90 2.19 9.65
C PHE A 97 -11.39 1.91 9.95
N PRO A 98 -12.36 2.26 9.07
CA PRO A 98 -13.78 2.00 9.33
C PRO A 98 -14.13 0.50 9.42
N SER A 99 -13.59 -0.32 8.50
CA SER A 99 -13.83 -1.77 8.53
C SER A 99 -13.27 -2.40 9.79
N LYS A 100 -12.11 -1.92 10.26
CA LYS A 100 -11.50 -2.45 11.48
C LYS A 100 -12.28 -2.09 12.73
N LEU A 101 -12.75 -0.84 12.85
CA LEU A 101 -13.61 -0.43 13.97
C LEU A 101 -14.92 -1.23 14.02
N ARG A 102 -15.61 -1.36 12.88
CA ARG A 102 -16.84 -2.16 12.78
C ARG A 102 -16.58 -3.62 13.18
N PHE A 103 -15.45 -4.18 12.74
CA PHE A 103 -15.06 -5.54 13.12
C PHE A 103 -14.73 -5.70 14.60
N LEU A 104 -14.07 -4.72 15.25
CA LEU A 104 -13.72 -4.82 16.67
C LEU A 104 -14.96 -4.96 17.56
N LEU A 105 -16.03 -4.24 17.24
CA LEU A 105 -17.32 -4.38 17.93
C LEU A 105 -17.91 -5.77 17.74
N THR A 106 -17.89 -6.30 16.52
CA THR A 106 -18.43 -7.64 16.26
C THR A 106 -17.55 -8.75 16.83
N LYS A 107 -16.24 -8.54 16.92
CA LYS A 107 -15.31 -9.49 17.54
C LYS A 107 -15.68 -9.72 19.00
N CYS A 108 -16.08 -8.68 19.74
CA CYS A 108 -16.52 -8.82 21.13
C CYS A 108 -17.72 -9.78 21.24
N VAL A 109 -18.67 -9.68 20.31
CA VAL A 109 -19.85 -10.56 20.23
C VAL A 109 -19.45 -11.99 19.86
N TYR A 110 -18.65 -12.15 18.79
CA TYR A 110 -18.15 -13.47 18.38
C TYR A 110 -17.41 -14.17 19.52
N SER A 111 -16.56 -13.43 20.24
CA SER A 111 -15.81 -13.96 21.39
C SER A 111 -16.70 -14.31 22.57
N ALA A 112 -17.79 -13.58 22.79
CA ALA A 112 -18.78 -13.91 23.81
C ALA A 112 -19.49 -15.23 23.51
N PHE A 113 -19.84 -15.46 22.24
CA PHE A 113 -20.46 -16.71 21.79
C PHE A 113 -19.47 -17.89 21.79
N SER A 114 -18.20 -17.67 21.45
CA SER A 114 -17.20 -18.75 21.41
C SER A 114 -16.68 -19.15 22.78
N ASN A 115 -16.58 -18.20 23.72
CA ASN A 115 -15.97 -18.43 25.04
C ASN A 115 -16.98 -18.55 26.17
N GLY A 116 -18.29 -18.42 25.89
CA GLY A 116 -19.35 -18.45 26.90
C GLY A 116 -19.43 -17.23 27.81
N GLU A 117 -18.49 -16.28 27.72
CA GLU A 117 -18.46 -15.06 28.52
C GLU A 117 -18.06 -13.84 27.67
N PRO A 118 -18.79 -12.71 27.77
CA PRO A 118 -18.40 -11.48 27.11
C PRO A 118 -17.17 -10.87 27.79
N HIS A 119 -16.21 -10.38 27.00
CA HIS A 119 -15.06 -9.63 27.53
C HIS A 119 -15.43 -8.30 28.20
N SER A 120 -16.70 -7.86 28.14
CA SER A 120 -17.19 -6.68 28.85
C SER A 120 -18.60 -6.89 29.42
N TRP A 121 -18.82 -6.40 30.64
CA TRP A 121 -20.03 -6.62 31.44
C TRP A 121 -21.24 -5.74 31.06
N ARG A 122 -21.07 -4.73 30.20
CA ARG A 122 -22.15 -3.76 29.89
C ARG A 122 -22.28 -3.48 28.40
N PRO A 123 -23.37 -3.92 27.75
CA PRO A 123 -23.68 -3.51 26.40
C PRO A 123 -24.58 -2.28 26.45
N THR A 124 -24.10 -1.15 25.94
CA THR A 124 -24.83 0.14 25.89
C THR A 124 -24.91 0.59 24.45
N GLY A 125 -26.11 0.91 23.92
CA GLY A 125 -26.37 1.57 22.62
C GLY A 125 -25.81 0.92 21.35
N ALA A 126 -24.83 0.03 21.48
CA ALA A 126 -24.04 -0.62 20.44
C ALA A 126 -24.83 -1.71 19.73
N TYR A 127 -25.95 -2.18 20.30
CA TYR A 127 -26.78 -3.22 19.69
C TYR A 127 -27.39 -2.81 18.34
N SER A 128 -27.69 -1.52 18.11
CA SER A 128 -28.22 -1.06 16.82
C SER A 128 -27.15 -1.13 15.72
N GLN A 129 -25.94 -0.63 15.98
CA GLN A 129 -24.81 -0.77 15.08
C GLN A 129 -24.36 -2.23 14.95
N MET A 130 -24.31 -3.00 16.04
CA MET A 130 -24.00 -4.42 16.03
C MET A 130 -25.00 -5.20 15.17
N ARG A 131 -26.30 -4.88 15.23
CA ARG A 131 -27.31 -5.46 14.34
C ARG A 131 -27.01 -5.12 12.88
N ASP A 132 -26.60 -3.90 12.56
CA ASP A 132 -26.26 -3.51 11.19
C ASP A 132 -24.96 -4.19 10.72
N THR A 133 -23.96 -4.36 11.60
CA THR A 133 -22.75 -5.14 11.29
C THR A 133 -23.05 -6.64 11.17
N LEU A 134 -23.94 -7.18 12.00
CA LEU A 134 -24.42 -8.56 11.93
C LEU A 134 -25.23 -8.79 10.65
N ARG A 135 -26.01 -7.80 10.18
CA ARG A 135 -26.66 -7.82 8.85
C ARG A 135 -25.65 -7.82 7.72
N ILE A 136 -24.57 -7.05 7.82
CA ILE A 136 -23.47 -7.10 6.84
C ILE A 136 -22.82 -8.49 6.89
N MET A 137 -22.62 -9.06 8.08
CA MET A 137 -22.00 -10.36 8.26
C MET A 137 -22.90 -11.54 7.89
N SER A 138 -24.23 -11.44 8.02
CA SER A 138 -25.15 -12.49 7.56
C SER A 138 -25.11 -12.66 6.05
N THR A 139 -24.69 -11.64 5.31
CA THR A 139 -24.41 -11.79 3.87
C THR A 139 -23.17 -12.65 3.61
N VAL A 140 -22.24 -12.80 4.56
CA VAL A 140 -20.91 -13.44 4.39
C VAL A 140 -20.99 -14.97 4.37
N GLY A 141 -22.14 -15.58 4.69
CA GLY A 141 -22.32 -17.04 4.68
C GLY A 141 -22.11 -17.67 6.07
N ASP A 142 -21.98 -18.99 6.14
CA ASP A 142 -21.80 -19.72 7.42
C ASP A 142 -20.38 -19.50 7.98
N VAL A 143 -20.29 -18.86 9.15
CA VAL A 143 -19.02 -18.41 9.77
C VAL A 143 -18.70 -19.18 11.04
N SER A 144 -19.40 -20.29 11.28
CA SER A 144 -19.34 -21.09 12.52
C SER A 144 -17.97 -21.70 12.85
N GLN A 145 -17.03 -21.78 11.89
CA GLN A 145 -15.70 -22.38 12.11
C GLN A 145 -14.49 -21.46 11.75
N SER A 146 -14.73 -20.20 11.39
CA SER A 146 -13.64 -19.33 10.92
C SER A 146 -12.96 -18.58 12.06
N SER A 147 -11.62 -18.47 12.02
CA SER A 147 -10.91 -17.63 12.99
C SER A 147 -11.37 -16.16 12.88
N ALA A 148 -11.30 -15.41 13.98
CA ALA A 148 -11.65 -13.98 13.96
C ALA A 148 -10.86 -13.19 12.90
N ARG A 149 -9.62 -13.63 12.60
CA ARG A 149 -8.78 -13.04 11.55
C ARG A 149 -9.35 -13.26 10.16
N ASP A 150 -9.86 -14.46 9.89
CA ASP A 150 -10.38 -14.82 8.57
C ASP A 150 -11.77 -14.20 8.34
N LEU A 151 -12.58 -14.09 9.40
CA LEU A 151 -13.82 -13.33 9.40
C LEU A 151 -13.58 -11.86 9.03
N TYR A 152 -12.59 -11.22 9.65
CA TYR A 152 -12.21 -9.84 9.30
C TYR A 152 -11.83 -9.69 7.82
N ARG A 153 -11.06 -10.64 7.27
CA ARG A 153 -10.66 -10.62 5.86
C ARG A 153 -11.85 -10.73 4.92
N ALA A 154 -12.79 -11.63 5.21
CA ALA A 154 -14.00 -11.81 4.41
C ALA A 154 -14.88 -10.55 4.40
N VAL A 155 -15.08 -9.92 5.57
CA VAL A 155 -15.82 -8.66 5.70
C VAL A 155 -15.10 -7.52 4.98
N PHE A 156 -13.77 -7.43 5.13
CA PHE A 156 -12.97 -6.43 4.44
C PHE A 156 -13.07 -6.56 2.91
N ASP A 157 -12.91 -7.77 2.38
CA ASP A 157 -12.96 -8.02 0.93
C ASP A 157 -14.33 -7.66 0.35
N LYS A 158 -15.43 -7.86 1.09
CA LYS A 158 -16.78 -7.41 0.69
C LYS A 158 -16.98 -5.90 0.76
N LEU A 159 -16.47 -5.24 1.79
CA LEU A 159 -16.69 -3.80 2.01
C LEU A 159 -15.83 -2.91 1.09
N VAL A 160 -14.60 -3.35 0.80
CA VAL A 160 -13.65 -2.59 -0.02
C VAL A 160 -13.70 -3.04 -1.48
N GLY A 161 -14.20 -4.24 -1.74
CA GLY A 161 -14.23 -4.85 -3.07
C GLY A 161 -12.84 -5.34 -3.49
N GLN A 162 -12.80 -6.35 -4.36
CA GLN A 162 -11.57 -6.75 -5.04
C GLN A 162 -11.22 -5.70 -6.09
N ILE A 163 -10.47 -4.68 -5.70
CA ILE A 163 -9.97 -3.67 -6.64
C ILE A 163 -8.75 -4.27 -7.34
N GLN A 164 -8.76 -4.32 -8.67
CA GLN A 164 -7.55 -4.66 -9.41
C GLN A 164 -6.46 -3.65 -9.07
N SER A 165 -5.37 -4.16 -8.51
CA SER A 165 -4.33 -3.33 -7.92
C SER A 165 -3.47 -2.64 -8.98
N SER A 166 -3.28 -3.25 -10.14
CA SER A 166 -2.46 -2.71 -11.22
C SER A 166 -3.10 -2.94 -12.59
N ASN A 167 -2.86 -2.01 -13.52
CA ASN A 167 -3.22 -2.16 -14.94
C ASN A 167 -2.30 -3.15 -15.68
N TYR A 168 -1.15 -3.52 -15.11
CA TYR A 168 -0.09 -4.29 -15.78
C TYR A 168 0.37 -5.54 -15.00
N ALA A 169 0.20 -5.56 -13.67
CA ALA A 169 0.68 -6.63 -12.80
C ALA A 169 -0.50 -7.43 -12.21
N SER A 170 -1.01 -8.39 -12.97
CA SER A 170 -2.06 -9.32 -12.53
C SER A 170 -1.52 -10.56 -11.78
N GLY A 171 -0.21 -10.79 -11.76
CA GLY A 171 0.41 -11.97 -11.14
C GLY A 171 0.91 -11.76 -9.71
N LEU A 172 0.63 -12.72 -8.80
CA LEU A 172 1.15 -12.78 -7.43
C LEU A 172 2.70 -12.75 -7.37
N ASP A 173 3.36 -13.23 -8.42
CA ASP A 173 4.82 -13.31 -8.47
C ASP A 173 5.51 -11.94 -8.64
N VAL A 174 4.84 -10.97 -9.26
CA VAL A 174 5.38 -9.60 -9.42
C VAL A 174 5.59 -8.96 -8.05
N TRP A 175 4.61 -9.09 -7.16
CA TRP A 175 4.69 -8.48 -5.83
C TRP A 175 5.73 -9.15 -4.93
N ARG A 176 6.02 -10.45 -5.15
CA ARG A 176 7.13 -11.14 -4.48
C ARG A 176 8.49 -10.53 -4.85
N VAL A 177 8.66 -10.16 -6.13
CA VAL A 177 9.87 -9.50 -6.64
C VAL A 177 9.98 -8.08 -6.09
N VAL A 178 8.90 -7.30 -6.14
CA VAL A 178 8.84 -5.90 -5.64
C VAL A 178 9.20 -5.83 -4.15
N HIS A 179 8.66 -6.73 -3.34
CA HIS A 179 8.87 -6.73 -1.88
C HIS A 179 10.06 -7.58 -1.41
N SER A 180 10.95 -7.99 -2.33
CA SER A 180 12.12 -8.80 -2.00
C SER A 180 13.05 -8.12 -0.98
N ARG A 181 13.45 -8.85 0.07
CA ARG A 181 14.31 -8.33 1.16
C ARG A 181 15.73 -7.99 0.70
N SER A 182 16.15 -8.49 -0.45
CA SER A 182 17.44 -8.17 -1.08
C SER A 182 17.58 -6.69 -1.47
N LEU A 183 16.46 -5.99 -1.64
CA LEU A 183 16.43 -4.58 -2.00
C LEU A 183 16.21 -3.70 -0.76
N ASP A 184 16.92 -2.57 -0.72
CA ASP A 184 16.66 -1.54 0.29
C ASP A 184 15.28 -0.90 0.08
N TYR A 185 14.85 -0.11 1.07
CA TYR A 185 13.51 0.47 1.07
C TYR A 185 13.28 1.43 -0.11
N ARG A 186 14.30 2.17 -0.57
CA ARG A 186 14.17 3.12 -1.69
C ARG A 186 13.89 2.41 -3.01
N ARG A 187 14.63 1.33 -3.29
CA ARG A 187 14.44 0.51 -4.49
C ARG A 187 13.10 -0.20 -4.49
N ARG A 188 12.65 -0.72 -3.34
CA ARG A 188 11.31 -1.31 -3.19
C ARG A 188 10.19 -0.29 -3.42
N ASP A 189 10.35 0.94 -2.91
CA ASP A 189 9.41 2.04 -3.14
C ASP A 189 9.31 2.38 -4.63
N LEU A 190 10.46 2.47 -5.31
CA LEU A 190 10.52 2.72 -6.74
C LEU A 190 9.86 1.59 -7.54
N LEU A 191 10.20 0.33 -7.27
CA LEU A 191 9.58 -0.81 -7.96
C LEU A 191 8.08 -0.87 -7.73
N TRP A 192 7.60 -0.58 -6.53
CA TRP A 192 6.17 -0.52 -6.23
C TRP A 192 5.49 0.61 -7.02
N ARG A 193 6.12 1.79 -7.12
CA ARG A 193 5.61 2.89 -7.95
C ARG A 193 5.61 2.56 -9.43
N ILE A 194 6.61 1.84 -9.92
CA ILE A 194 6.66 1.37 -11.31
C ILE A 194 5.50 0.40 -11.55
N ALA A 195 5.33 -0.61 -10.67
CA ALA A 195 4.29 -1.65 -10.72
C ALA A 195 2.86 -1.11 -10.80
N HIS A 196 2.62 0.02 -10.12
CA HIS A 196 1.33 0.71 -10.09
C HIS A 196 1.16 1.79 -11.15
N ASP A 197 2.15 1.99 -12.02
CA ASP A 197 2.23 3.17 -12.89
C ASP A 197 1.94 4.44 -12.07
N ALA A 198 2.66 4.60 -10.96
CA ALA A 198 2.54 5.69 -9.98
C ALA A 198 3.71 6.68 -10.06
N ILE A 199 4.54 6.59 -11.11
CA ILE A 199 5.57 7.60 -11.42
C ILE A 199 4.91 8.72 -12.23
N VAL A 200 5.31 9.98 -11.97
CA VAL A 200 4.84 11.13 -12.75
C VAL A 200 5.62 11.17 -14.06
N THR A 201 4.99 10.76 -15.15
CA THR A 201 5.54 10.87 -16.52
C THR A 201 4.85 12.01 -17.28
N ASN A 202 5.41 12.47 -18.41
CA ASN A 202 4.76 13.50 -19.22
C ASN A 202 3.39 13.05 -19.73
N LEU A 203 3.14 11.75 -19.95
CA LEU A 203 1.79 11.27 -20.27
C LEU A 203 0.79 11.57 -19.15
N LYS A 204 1.19 11.44 -17.88
CA LYS A 204 0.35 11.85 -16.75
C LYS A 204 0.24 13.35 -16.59
N ARG A 205 1.32 14.08 -16.84
CA ARG A 205 1.28 15.55 -16.84
C ARG A 205 0.31 16.07 -17.89
N LEU A 206 0.23 15.45 -19.07
CA LEU A 206 -0.79 15.76 -20.07
C LEU A 206 -2.21 15.54 -19.53
N ARG A 207 -2.47 14.43 -18.82
CA ARG A 207 -3.76 14.19 -18.16
C ARG A 207 -4.10 15.25 -17.10
N TRP A 208 -3.09 15.86 -16.49
CA TRP A 208 -3.23 16.98 -15.57
C TRP A 208 -3.21 18.35 -16.25
N ARG A 209 -3.12 18.40 -17.60
CA ARG A 209 -2.99 19.62 -18.40
C ARG A 209 -1.74 20.46 -18.08
N LEU A 210 -0.64 19.79 -17.70
CA LEU A 210 0.63 20.38 -17.27
C LEU A 210 1.83 19.99 -18.16
N GLY A 211 1.63 19.36 -19.32
CA GLY A 211 2.71 18.99 -20.24
C GLY A 211 2.26 18.27 -21.50
N ASP A 212 3.23 17.94 -22.36
CA ASP A 212 2.96 17.64 -23.79
C ASP A 212 3.00 16.14 -24.13
N SER A 213 3.07 15.25 -23.13
CA SER A 213 3.22 13.78 -23.26
C SER A 213 4.48 13.26 -23.96
N VAL A 214 5.26 14.10 -24.63
CA VAL A 214 6.49 13.72 -25.36
C VAL A 214 7.63 13.38 -24.38
N CYS A 215 8.44 12.40 -24.74
CA CYS A 215 9.66 12.07 -23.99
C CYS A 215 10.66 13.24 -23.99
N PRO A 216 11.21 13.64 -22.84
CA PRO A 216 12.19 14.73 -22.77
C PRO A 216 13.59 14.33 -23.27
N ARG A 217 13.80 13.06 -23.68
CA ARG A 217 15.12 12.56 -24.09
C ARG A 217 15.45 12.98 -25.51
N ILE A 218 16.68 13.45 -25.70
CA ILE A 218 17.24 13.81 -27.00
C ILE A 218 17.09 12.61 -27.96
N ARG A 219 16.53 12.85 -29.15
CA ARG A 219 16.19 11.86 -30.20
C ARG A 219 15.00 10.93 -29.93
N CYS A 220 14.22 11.13 -28.88
CA CYS A 220 12.97 10.38 -28.68
C CYS A 220 11.73 11.26 -28.94
N THR A 221 10.85 10.85 -29.84
CA THR A 221 9.58 11.53 -30.15
C THR A 221 8.34 10.75 -29.68
N LYS A 222 8.55 9.62 -28.99
CA LYS A 222 7.48 8.74 -28.49
C LYS A 222 6.87 9.29 -27.19
N TRP A 223 5.69 8.78 -26.83
CA TRP A 223 4.99 9.17 -25.61
C TRP A 223 5.70 8.65 -24.35
N GLU A 224 5.84 9.51 -23.34
CA GLU A 224 6.49 9.17 -22.08
C GLU A 224 5.54 8.41 -21.14
N SER A 225 5.43 7.10 -21.36
CA SER A 225 4.82 6.16 -20.40
C SER A 225 5.88 5.54 -19.47
N VAL A 226 5.47 4.93 -18.35
CA VAL A 226 6.42 4.20 -17.49
C VAL A 226 7.15 3.08 -18.25
N PRO A 227 6.47 2.23 -19.06
CA PRO A 227 7.15 1.27 -19.92
C PRO A 227 8.17 1.91 -20.88
N HIS A 228 7.83 3.08 -21.42
CA HIS A 228 8.73 3.82 -22.29
C HIS A 228 9.99 4.27 -21.56
N VAL A 229 9.86 4.92 -20.41
CA VAL A 229 10.98 5.47 -19.63
C VAL A 229 11.96 4.40 -19.14
N PHE A 230 11.50 3.17 -18.91
CA PHE A 230 12.34 2.12 -18.31
C PHE A 230 12.74 1.00 -19.27
N TRP A 231 12.04 0.80 -20.41
CA TRP A 231 12.34 -0.31 -21.32
C TRP A 231 12.29 0.04 -22.80
N GLN A 232 11.31 0.83 -23.26
CA GLN A 232 11.06 1.02 -24.71
C GLN A 232 11.75 2.25 -25.31
N CYS A 233 12.28 3.16 -24.49
CA CYS A 233 12.99 4.34 -24.98
C CYS A 233 14.34 3.92 -25.59
N ASP A 234 14.66 4.48 -26.76
CA ASP A 234 15.86 4.13 -27.51
C ASP A 234 17.14 4.44 -26.69
N TYR A 235 17.10 5.47 -25.85
CA TYR A 235 18.17 5.78 -24.89
C TYR A 235 18.39 4.66 -23.86
N VAL A 236 17.31 4.03 -23.41
CA VAL A 236 17.32 3.01 -22.35
C VAL A 236 17.64 1.64 -22.93
N ALA A 237 17.31 1.39 -24.20
CA ALA A 237 17.75 0.21 -24.92
C ALA A 237 19.28 0.09 -24.93
N LEU A 238 20.01 1.20 -25.11
CA LEU A 238 21.48 1.23 -25.03
C LEU A 238 21.98 0.81 -23.65
N PHE A 239 21.34 1.28 -22.59
CA PHE A 239 21.68 0.88 -21.22
C PHE A 239 21.45 -0.62 -21.00
N TRP A 240 20.33 -1.17 -21.47
CA TRP A 240 20.03 -2.59 -21.31
C TRP A 240 20.97 -3.49 -22.12
N GLU A 241 21.38 -3.04 -23.30
CA GLU A 241 22.36 -3.77 -24.11
C GLU A 241 23.74 -3.79 -23.42
N TRP A 242 24.18 -2.64 -22.89
CA TRP A 242 25.38 -2.60 -22.07
C TRP A 242 25.26 -3.48 -20.81
N PHE A 243 24.11 -3.43 -20.14
CA PHE A 243 23.86 -4.24 -18.94
C PHE A 243 23.90 -5.74 -19.24
N ARG A 244 23.36 -6.17 -20.38
CA ARG A 244 23.42 -7.56 -20.86
C ARG A 244 24.87 -8.03 -21.00
N VAL A 245 25.70 -7.25 -21.70
CA VAL A 245 27.13 -7.54 -21.84
C VAL A 245 27.84 -7.60 -20.49
N LEU A 246 27.50 -6.71 -19.56
CA LEU A 246 28.05 -6.72 -18.21
C LEU A 246 27.65 -7.99 -17.45
N THR A 247 26.38 -8.39 -17.50
CA THR A 247 25.91 -9.60 -16.80
C THR A 247 26.50 -10.86 -17.39
N ASP A 248 26.66 -10.95 -18.70
CA ASP A 248 27.27 -12.10 -19.37
C ASP A 248 28.72 -12.29 -18.88
N ARG A 249 29.46 -11.19 -18.73
CA ARG A 249 30.83 -11.20 -18.20
C ARG A 249 30.92 -11.54 -16.72
N LEU A 250 29.96 -11.12 -15.91
CA LEU A 250 29.99 -11.31 -14.45
C LEU A 250 29.41 -12.66 -13.99
N THR A 251 28.41 -13.18 -14.71
CA THR A 251 27.61 -14.33 -14.25
C THR A 251 27.74 -15.57 -15.14
N PHE A 252 28.48 -15.48 -16.27
CA PHE A 252 28.65 -16.54 -17.27
C PHE A 252 27.32 -17.16 -17.75
N CYS A 253 26.22 -16.41 -17.66
CA CYS A 253 24.87 -16.91 -17.88
C CYS A 253 24.18 -16.15 -19.02
N ASN A 254 24.12 -16.76 -20.21
CA ASN A 254 23.57 -16.16 -21.44
C ASN A 254 22.03 -16.15 -21.52
N THR A 255 21.32 -16.28 -20.40
CA THR A 255 19.85 -16.44 -20.41
C THR A 255 19.08 -15.13 -20.29
N TRP A 256 19.75 -13.98 -20.25
CA TRP A 256 19.08 -12.69 -20.07
C TRP A 256 18.56 -12.14 -21.41
N ALA A 257 17.25 -12.27 -21.65
CA ALA A 257 16.56 -11.71 -22.81
C ALA A 257 15.55 -10.65 -22.37
N VAL A 258 15.55 -9.48 -23.00
CA VAL A 258 14.57 -8.41 -22.73
C VAL A 258 13.19 -8.84 -23.24
N SER A 259 12.39 -9.49 -22.38
CA SER A 259 10.98 -9.77 -22.67
C SER A 259 10.13 -8.50 -22.53
N GLN A 260 9.06 -8.42 -23.34
CA GLN A 260 8.03 -7.39 -23.22
C GLN A 260 7.06 -7.66 -22.04
N ASP A 261 7.19 -8.80 -21.37
CA ASP A 261 6.36 -9.14 -20.21
C ASP A 261 6.70 -8.28 -19.00
N TYR A 262 5.69 -7.62 -18.44
CA TYR A 262 5.85 -6.71 -17.31
C TYR A 262 6.46 -7.38 -16.06
N ALA A 263 6.11 -8.63 -15.79
CA ALA A 263 6.69 -9.39 -14.68
C ALA A 263 8.19 -9.64 -14.88
N CYS A 264 8.58 -9.95 -16.11
CA CYS A 264 9.97 -10.14 -16.51
C CYS A 264 10.75 -8.82 -16.39
N MET A 265 10.16 -7.74 -16.87
CA MET A 265 10.66 -6.37 -16.75
C MET A 265 10.98 -5.95 -15.30
N VAL A 266 10.06 -6.17 -14.36
CA VAL A 266 10.28 -5.86 -12.93
C VAL A 266 11.36 -6.74 -12.32
N SER A 267 11.44 -8.02 -12.72
CA SER A 267 12.51 -8.92 -12.30
C SER A 267 13.89 -8.45 -12.81
N HIS A 268 13.97 -7.96 -14.05
CA HIS A 268 15.17 -7.40 -14.63
C HIS A 268 15.65 -6.15 -13.90
N LEU A 269 14.73 -5.23 -13.58
CA LEU A 269 15.09 -4.06 -12.76
C LEU A 269 15.61 -4.46 -11.39
N ARG A 270 14.99 -5.45 -10.72
CA ARG A 270 15.50 -5.97 -9.45
C ARG A 270 16.91 -6.52 -9.61
N HIS A 271 17.16 -7.34 -10.63
CA HIS A 271 18.46 -7.95 -10.87
C HIS A 271 19.52 -6.87 -11.16
N ALA A 272 19.22 -5.93 -12.05
CA ALA A 272 20.08 -4.78 -12.32
C ALA A 272 20.40 -4.00 -11.04
N MET A 273 19.40 -3.67 -10.24
CA MET A 273 19.59 -2.97 -8.98
C MET A 273 20.46 -3.74 -7.97
N GLN A 274 20.39 -5.08 -7.96
CA GLN A 274 21.22 -5.94 -7.10
C GLN A 274 22.67 -5.98 -7.60
N VAL A 275 22.88 -6.19 -8.90
CA VAL A 275 24.21 -6.18 -9.53
C VAL A 275 24.87 -4.83 -9.32
N PHE A 276 24.17 -3.71 -9.60
CA PHE A 276 24.70 -2.39 -9.32
C PHE A 276 25.04 -2.22 -7.84
N ARG A 277 24.22 -2.68 -6.91
CA ARG A 277 24.55 -2.58 -5.48
C ARG A 277 25.80 -3.38 -5.11
N ALA A 278 25.98 -4.57 -5.66
CA ALA A 278 27.11 -5.44 -5.36
C ALA A 278 28.42 -4.95 -6.00
N TYR A 279 28.36 -4.45 -7.24
CA TYR A 279 29.54 -4.14 -8.04
C TYR A 279 29.82 -2.63 -8.20
N LEU A 280 28.90 -1.70 -7.85
CA LEU A 280 29.19 -0.24 -7.85
C LEU A 280 30.47 0.13 -7.09
N PRO A 281 30.79 -0.48 -5.92
CA PRO A 281 32.01 -0.14 -5.20
C PRO A 281 33.28 -0.37 -6.01
N LEU A 282 33.25 -1.27 -6.99
CA LEU A 282 34.39 -1.56 -7.87
C LEU A 282 34.56 -0.55 -9.01
N PHE A 283 33.53 0.25 -9.29
CA PHE A 283 33.51 1.26 -10.36
C PHE A 283 33.64 2.70 -9.83
N ARG A 284 33.77 2.90 -8.52
CA ARG A 284 34.17 4.23 -8.01
C ARG A 284 35.66 4.42 -8.30
N PRO A 285 36.07 5.51 -8.97
CA PRO A 285 37.48 5.88 -8.99
C PRO A 285 37.94 6.14 -7.54
N PRO A 286 39.23 5.89 -7.25
CA PRO A 286 39.82 6.10 -5.93
C PRO A 286 39.68 7.56 -5.44
#